data_AF-A0A484ZI88-F1
#
_entry.id   AF-A0A484ZI88-F1
#
_cell.length_a   1.000
_cell.length_b   1.000
_cell.length_c   1.000
_cell.angle_alpha   90.00
_cell.angle_beta   90.00
_cell.angle_gamma   90.00
#
_symmetry.space_group_name_H-M   'P 1'
#
loop_
_entity.id
_entity.type
_entity.pdbx_description
1 polymer ?
#
loop_
_entity_poly.entity_id
_entity_poly.type
_entity_poly.pdbx_seq_one_letter_code
_entity_poly.pdbx_strand_id
1 'polypeptide(L)'
;MLSNPPFGVDWKKIEGEINDEHQQKGFNGRFGPGLPRVSDGSLLFLMHLISKMRDSDKVDGSVSSGGRIGIILNGSPLFTGGAGSGESEIRRYILEADLLEGIVALPTDMFYNTGIATYVWILSNKKATERKGKVQLIDGTNLCGKMRKSLGSKRNLMGEDDIKLITRTFGEFEVVDATSLEDLGLEKAPEQKSNRGRQSATAKTEAVKTFASKIFNSTDFGYRRLTIERPLRLSAQVTDEAIATLRFATKPLNAPMERLYEEFSEQWQNDNYGDFTDIEVEARAIIKAEFAELKEKQIKDLLDSKLWLAQRALMDKAQQIQTALGAKAGGKERVSNDFNEFQLTLKGAIKTAGVKLDTKENKQFIDAITTKILPLNRW
;
A
#
# COMPACT_ATOMS: atom_id res chain seq x y z
N MET A 1 -20.48 24.09 12.55
CA MET A 1 -20.20 24.12 11.10
C MET A 1 -20.55 22.76 10.54
N LEU A 2 -21.19 22.71 9.37
CA LEU A 2 -21.55 21.48 8.68
C LEU A 2 -20.89 21.49 7.29
N SER A 3 -20.32 20.37 6.85
CA SER A 3 -19.68 20.29 5.53
C SER A 3 -19.76 18.90 4.92
N ASN A 4 -19.84 18.85 3.59
CA ASN A 4 -19.75 17.65 2.79
C ASN A 4 -18.79 17.93 1.62
N PRO A 5 -17.46 17.92 1.87
CA PRO A 5 -16.47 18.19 0.85
C PRO A 5 -16.46 17.09 -0.22
N PRO A 6 -15.96 17.38 -1.43
CA PRO A 6 -15.76 16.35 -2.44
C PRO A 6 -14.75 15.30 -1.96
N PHE A 7 -15.05 14.02 -2.19
CA PHE A 7 -14.23 12.91 -1.68
C PHE A 7 -13.03 12.62 -2.57
N GLY A 8 -11.85 12.44 -1.97
CA GLY A 8 -10.65 11.98 -2.69
C GLY A 8 -10.13 12.93 -3.76
N VAL A 9 -10.37 14.24 -3.60
CA VAL A 9 -9.88 15.26 -4.53
C VAL A 9 -8.37 15.38 -4.42
N ASP A 10 -7.68 15.32 -5.56
CA ASP A 10 -6.27 15.67 -5.61
C ASP A 10 -6.09 17.18 -5.43
N TRP A 11 -5.05 17.58 -4.71
CA TRP A 11 -4.75 18.99 -4.46
C TRP A 11 -3.45 19.44 -5.16
N LYS A 12 -3.06 18.74 -6.23
CA LYS A 12 -1.79 18.98 -6.96
C LYS A 12 -1.66 20.43 -7.44
N LYS A 13 -2.76 21.03 -7.87
CA LYS A 13 -2.79 22.40 -8.41
C LYS A 13 -2.45 23.48 -7.38
N ILE A 14 -2.74 23.22 -6.10
CA ILE A 14 -2.51 24.15 -4.98
C ILE A 14 -1.41 23.66 -4.04
N GLU A 15 -0.61 22.69 -4.50
CA GLU A 15 0.38 22.02 -3.66
C GLU A 15 1.46 22.98 -3.14
N GLY A 16 1.91 23.91 -3.99
CA GLY A 16 2.89 24.93 -3.59
C GLY A 16 2.40 25.78 -2.44
N GLU A 17 1.21 26.39 -2.58
CA GLU A 17 0.63 27.26 -1.55
C GLU A 17 0.41 26.55 -0.21
N ILE A 18 -0.03 25.29 -0.25
CA ILE A 18 -0.26 24.49 0.95
C ILE A 18 1.05 24.08 1.62
N ASN A 19 2.07 23.71 0.84
CA ASN A 19 3.41 23.44 1.37
C ASN A 19 4.03 24.68 2.00
N ASP A 20 3.91 25.84 1.33
CA ASP A 20 4.42 27.11 1.85
C ASP A 20 3.75 27.48 3.17
N GLU A 21 2.41 27.36 3.26
CA GLU A 21 1.68 27.59 4.51
C GLU A 21 2.13 26.63 5.62
N HIS A 22 2.26 25.34 5.33
CA HIS A 22 2.72 24.34 6.29
C HIS A 22 4.13 24.65 6.81
N GLN A 23 5.07 24.94 5.91
CA GLN A 23 6.47 25.18 6.25
C GLN A 23 6.69 26.52 6.96
N GLN A 24 6.03 27.59 6.49
CA GLN A 24 6.30 28.94 6.99
C GLN A 24 5.44 29.29 8.21
N LYS A 25 4.19 28.83 8.25
CA LYS A 25 3.27 29.18 9.34
C LYS A 25 3.14 28.08 10.39
N GLY A 26 3.43 26.83 10.05
CA GLY A 26 3.29 25.70 10.99
C GLY A 26 1.92 25.71 11.66
N PHE A 27 1.90 25.65 13.00
CA PHE A 27 0.67 25.70 13.81
C PHE A 27 -0.02 27.07 13.84
N ASN A 28 0.63 28.15 13.40
CA ASN A 28 -0.04 29.45 13.17
C ASN A 28 -0.83 29.46 11.85
N GLY A 29 -0.66 28.43 11.01
CA GLY A 29 -1.43 28.19 9.79
C GLY A 29 -2.43 27.04 9.95
N ARG A 30 -3.14 26.70 8.86
CA ARG A 30 -4.17 25.66 8.86
C ARG A 30 -3.61 24.24 8.94
N PHE A 31 -2.40 24.05 8.41
CA PHE A 31 -1.86 22.71 8.12
C PHE A 31 -0.65 22.35 8.98
N GLY A 32 -0.46 23.02 10.13
CA GLY A 32 0.67 22.75 11.03
C GLY A 32 0.91 21.29 11.40
N PRO A 33 -0.13 20.48 11.71
CA PRO A 33 0.03 19.08 12.07
C PRO A 33 0.61 18.18 10.98
N GLY A 34 0.48 18.56 9.70
CA GLY A 34 0.96 17.74 8.59
C GLY A 34 0.11 17.89 7.33
N LEU A 35 0.59 17.25 6.26
CA LEU A 35 -0.04 17.26 4.94
C LEU A 35 -0.35 15.83 4.48
N PRO A 36 -1.59 15.52 4.04
CA PRO A 36 -1.89 14.22 3.48
C PRO A 36 -1.19 14.02 2.12
N ARG A 37 -1.23 12.82 1.54
CA ARG A 37 -0.78 12.65 0.15
C ARG A 37 -1.51 13.59 -0.82
N VAL A 38 -0.82 14.00 -1.89
CA VAL A 38 -1.34 14.93 -2.90
C VAL A 38 -2.62 14.43 -3.58
N SER A 39 -2.79 13.12 -3.70
CA SER A 39 -3.96 12.49 -4.29
C SER A 39 -5.20 12.43 -3.39
N ASP A 40 -5.13 12.93 -2.16
CA ASP A 40 -6.27 12.94 -1.23
C ASP A 40 -6.27 14.17 -0.30
N GLY A 41 -7.08 15.18 -0.65
CA GLY A 41 -7.25 16.40 0.13
C GLY A 41 -8.28 16.32 1.26
N SER A 42 -8.83 15.15 1.59
CA SER A 42 -9.93 15.03 2.55
C SER A 42 -9.58 15.60 3.93
N LEU A 43 -8.38 15.34 4.43
CA LEU A 43 -7.90 15.88 5.72
C LEU A 43 -7.58 17.38 5.65
N LEU A 44 -7.28 17.94 4.47
CA LEU A 44 -7.08 19.39 4.32
C LEU A 44 -8.39 20.16 4.55
N PHE A 45 -9.52 19.64 4.06
CA PHE A 45 -10.83 20.24 4.36
C PHE A 45 -11.15 20.19 5.86
N LEU A 46 -10.86 19.06 6.52
CA LEU A 46 -11.04 18.93 7.96
C LEU A 46 -10.18 19.94 8.73
N MET A 47 -8.89 20.04 8.41
CA MET A 47 -7.97 21.02 9.02
C MET A 47 -8.40 22.47 8.75
N HIS A 48 -8.92 22.76 7.55
CA HIS A 48 -9.49 24.07 7.25
C HIS A 48 -10.67 24.39 8.17
N LEU A 49 -11.60 23.45 8.39
CA LEU A 49 -12.70 23.66 9.33
C LEU A 49 -12.21 23.84 10.77
N ILE A 50 -11.23 23.04 11.22
CA ILE A 50 -10.64 23.17 12.56
C ILE A 50 -10.05 24.59 12.76
N SER A 51 -9.36 25.14 11.75
CA SER A 51 -8.80 26.50 11.81
C SER A 51 -9.84 27.63 11.92
N LYS A 52 -11.12 27.31 11.70
CA LYS A 52 -12.25 28.25 11.78
C LYS A 52 -13.13 28.00 13.01
N MET A 53 -12.75 27.08 13.90
CA MET A 53 -13.45 26.90 15.16
C MET A 53 -13.30 28.18 16.00
N ARG A 54 -14.38 28.56 16.68
CA ARG A 54 -14.33 29.63 17.69
C ARG A 54 -13.55 29.10 18.89
N ASP A 55 -12.65 29.90 19.43
CA ASP A 55 -11.90 29.53 20.62
C ASP A 55 -12.84 29.17 21.79
N SER A 56 -12.44 28.18 22.59
CA SER A 56 -13.11 27.80 23.83
C SER A 56 -12.80 28.78 24.97
N ASP A 57 -11.63 29.40 24.92
CA ASP A 57 -11.10 30.27 25.97
C ASP A 57 -10.79 31.66 25.39
N LYS A 58 -11.19 32.73 26.09
CA LYS A 58 -10.80 34.10 25.74
C LYS A 58 -9.79 34.66 26.74
N VAL A 59 -8.94 35.56 26.25
CA VAL A 59 -7.91 36.31 26.97
C VAL A 59 -8.47 37.14 28.14
N ASP A 60 -9.78 37.45 28.15
CA ASP A 60 -10.46 38.27 29.17
C ASP A 60 -11.18 37.46 30.27
N GLY A 61 -11.07 36.13 30.27
CA GLY A 61 -11.71 35.26 31.27
C GLY A 61 -13.22 35.03 31.06
N SER A 62 -13.82 35.55 29.98
CA SER A 62 -15.19 35.22 29.60
C SER A 62 -15.24 33.93 28.75
N VAL A 63 -16.00 32.93 29.20
CA VAL A 63 -16.11 31.63 28.52
C VAL A 63 -16.79 31.82 27.15
N SER A 64 -16.05 31.57 26.06
CA SER A 64 -16.64 31.48 24.72
C SER A 64 -17.36 30.15 24.56
N SER A 65 -18.42 30.13 23.74
CA SER A 65 -19.25 28.95 23.54
C SER A 65 -18.58 27.81 22.75
N GLY A 66 -17.32 27.99 22.31
CA GLY A 66 -16.60 27.05 21.45
C GLY A 66 -17.27 26.83 20.09
N GLY A 67 -16.87 25.77 19.41
CA GLY A 67 -17.42 25.33 18.13
C GLY A 67 -17.57 23.83 18.02
N ARG A 68 -18.54 23.39 17.21
CA ARG A 68 -18.73 21.99 16.82
C ARG A 68 -18.76 21.87 15.31
N ILE A 69 -18.11 20.84 14.77
CA ILE A 69 -18.04 20.51 13.34
C ILE A 69 -18.75 19.18 13.13
N GLY A 70 -19.61 19.10 12.11
CA GLY A 70 -20.05 17.86 11.49
C GLY A 70 -19.55 17.83 10.05
N ILE A 71 -18.70 16.87 9.70
CA ILE A 71 -18.18 16.72 8.33
C ILE A 71 -18.38 15.30 7.83
N ILE A 72 -18.83 15.16 6.59
CA ILE A 72 -18.97 13.86 5.94
C ILE A 72 -17.68 13.56 5.16
N LEU A 73 -17.09 12.40 5.40
CA LEU A 73 -15.86 11.94 4.74
C LEU A 73 -16.02 10.49 4.24
N ASN A 74 -15.18 10.08 3.30
CA ASN A 74 -15.04 8.66 2.94
C ASN A 74 -14.19 7.93 4.00
N GLY A 75 -13.88 6.65 3.77
CA GLY A 75 -13.07 5.87 4.70
C GLY A 75 -11.58 6.27 4.78
N SER A 76 -11.04 6.98 3.79
CA SER A 76 -9.59 7.23 3.68
C SER A 76 -8.97 7.94 4.90
N PRO A 77 -9.57 9.01 5.45
CA PRO A 77 -9.09 9.67 6.67
C PRO A 77 -8.93 8.77 7.89
N LEU A 78 -9.66 7.65 7.98
CA LEU A 78 -9.63 6.76 9.14
C LEU A 78 -8.35 5.92 9.24
N PHE A 79 -7.81 5.45 8.11
CA PHE A 79 -6.77 4.42 8.11
C PHE A 79 -5.56 4.71 7.22
N THR A 80 -5.63 5.71 6.33
CA THR A 80 -4.52 5.96 5.42
C THR A 80 -3.36 6.69 6.11
N GLY A 81 -2.15 6.44 5.65
CA GLY A 81 -0.93 7.00 6.23
C GLY A 81 -0.38 6.17 7.38
N GLY A 82 0.86 5.70 7.20
CA GLY A 82 1.60 4.97 8.23
C GLY A 82 2.15 5.90 9.31
N ALA A 83 2.74 5.32 10.37
CA ALA A 83 3.30 6.09 11.48
C ALA A 83 4.30 7.14 10.96
N GLY A 84 4.13 8.39 11.41
CA GLY A 84 4.95 9.53 10.99
C GLY A 84 4.58 10.13 9.63
N SER A 85 3.59 9.60 8.91
CA SER A 85 3.05 10.28 7.71
C SER A 85 2.14 11.43 8.10
N GLY A 86 1.94 12.39 7.19
CA GLY A 86 1.11 13.56 7.50
C GLY A 86 -0.34 13.22 7.85
N GLU A 87 -0.97 12.20 7.24
CA GLU A 87 -2.30 11.74 7.67
C GLU A 87 -2.29 11.22 9.11
N SER A 88 -1.23 10.51 9.50
CA SER A 88 -1.05 9.99 10.86
C SER A 88 -0.86 11.13 11.86
N GLU A 89 -0.03 12.12 11.55
CA GLU A 89 0.21 13.27 12.44
C GLU A 89 -1.03 14.17 12.56
N ILE A 90 -1.82 14.34 11.49
CA ILE A 90 -3.11 15.05 11.56
C ILE A 90 -4.09 14.32 12.49
N ARG A 91 -4.25 13.00 12.35
CA ARG A 91 -5.12 12.22 13.26
C ARG A 91 -4.63 12.30 14.70
N ARG A 92 -3.31 12.18 14.91
CA ARG A 92 -2.67 12.30 16.21
C ARG A 92 -2.99 13.65 16.85
N TYR A 93 -2.80 14.74 16.12
CA TYR A 93 -3.13 16.09 16.60
C TYR A 93 -4.61 16.21 17.00
N ILE A 94 -5.53 15.73 16.16
CA ILE A 94 -6.97 15.77 16.43
C ILE A 94 -7.33 15.02 17.74
N LEU A 95 -6.68 13.89 18.00
CA LEU A 95 -6.90 13.08 19.20
C LEU A 95 -6.22 13.67 20.44
N GLU A 96 -4.97 14.11 20.32
CA GLU A 96 -4.19 14.70 21.42
C GLU A 96 -4.75 16.06 21.86
N ALA A 97 -5.27 16.85 20.93
CA ALA A 97 -6.00 18.09 21.21
C ALA A 97 -7.45 17.84 21.68
N ASP A 98 -7.84 16.58 21.88
CA ASP A 98 -9.17 16.14 22.33
C ASP A 98 -10.33 16.72 21.50
N LEU A 99 -10.15 16.88 20.18
CA LEU A 99 -11.14 17.51 19.30
C LEU A 99 -12.18 16.52 18.80
N LEU A 100 -11.82 15.27 18.56
CA LEU A 100 -12.73 14.27 17.99
C LEU A 100 -13.73 13.78 19.03
N GLU A 101 -15.01 14.09 18.86
CA GLU A 101 -16.09 13.71 19.79
C GLU A 101 -16.71 12.36 19.40
N GLY A 102 -16.86 12.10 18.10
CA GLY A 102 -17.30 10.80 17.63
C GLY A 102 -17.32 10.65 16.11
N ILE A 103 -17.49 9.40 15.68
CA ILE A 103 -17.58 9.01 14.26
C ILE A 103 -18.79 8.09 14.09
N VAL A 104 -19.65 8.44 13.13
CA VAL A 104 -20.82 7.62 12.77
C VAL A 104 -20.58 7.00 11.40
N ALA A 105 -20.54 5.67 11.32
CA ALA A 105 -20.53 4.94 10.05
C ALA A 105 -21.93 4.93 9.44
N LEU A 106 -22.05 5.39 8.19
CA LEU A 106 -23.32 5.45 7.48
C LEU A 106 -23.50 4.25 6.54
N PRO A 107 -24.74 3.92 6.16
CA PRO A 107 -25.01 2.94 5.10
C PRO A 107 -24.32 3.31 3.78
N THR A 108 -23.95 2.29 3.00
CA THR A 108 -23.49 2.47 1.61
C THR A 108 -24.65 2.91 0.72
N ASP A 109 -24.36 3.32 -0.53
CA ASP A 109 -25.38 3.71 -1.52
C ASP A 109 -26.34 4.82 -1.06
N MET A 110 -25.87 5.70 -0.16
CA MET A 110 -26.63 6.85 0.34
C MET A 110 -26.47 8.12 -0.53
N PHE A 111 -25.50 8.12 -1.45
CA PHE A 111 -25.17 9.27 -2.30
C PHE A 111 -25.45 9.00 -3.79
N TYR A 112 -25.83 10.05 -4.52
CA TYR A 112 -26.19 9.97 -5.94
C TYR A 112 -25.04 9.52 -6.84
N ASN A 113 -23.82 9.96 -6.55
CA ASN A 113 -22.67 9.80 -7.44
C ASN A 113 -21.72 8.66 -7.02
N THR A 114 -21.98 8.02 -5.87
CA THR A 114 -21.09 6.99 -5.33
C THR A 114 -21.80 6.04 -4.38
N GLY A 115 -21.40 4.77 -4.41
CA GLY A 115 -21.84 3.70 -3.50
C GLY A 115 -20.91 3.44 -2.32
N ILE A 116 -19.88 4.27 -2.12
CA ILE A 116 -18.88 4.05 -1.07
C ILE A 116 -19.46 4.19 0.34
N ALA A 117 -18.78 3.56 1.30
CA ALA A 117 -18.99 3.83 2.72
C ALA A 117 -18.57 5.26 3.07
N THR A 118 -19.38 5.94 3.86
CA THR A 118 -19.16 7.31 4.32
C THR A 118 -19.35 7.41 5.82
N TYR A 119 -18.73 8.42 6.41
CA TYR A 119 -18.66 8.60 7.85
C TYR A 119 -18.94 10.05 8.20
N VAL A 120 -19.75 10.27 9.24
CA VAL A 120 -19.92 11.59 9.84
C VAL A 120 -18.89 11.71 10.96
N TRP A 121 -17.98 12.66 10.81
CA TRP A 121 -17.03 13.03 11.86
C TRP A 121 -17.60 14.21 12.64
N ILE A 122 -17.62 14.07 13.96
CA ILE A 122 -18.10 15.10 14.88
C ILE A 122 -16.91 15.55 15.72
N LEU A 123 -16.56 16.83 15.60
CA LEU A 123 -15.47 17.44 16.36
C LEU A 123 -16.01 18.58 17.22
N SER A 124 -15.48 18.73 18.43
CA SER A 124 -15.80 19.83 19.34
C SER A 124 -14.56 20.23 20.13
N ASN A 125 -14.30 21.53 20.24
CA ASN A 125 -13.30 22.07 21.17
C ASN A 125 -13.93 22.47 22.52
N LYS A 126 -15.21 22.18 22.71
CA LYS A 126 -15.94 22.34 23.98
C LYS A 126 -16.71 21.06 24.26
N LYS A 127 -15.98 20.00 24.58
CA LYS A 127 -16.56 18.72 25.00
C LYS A 127 -17.19 18.84 26.39
N ALA A 128 -18.33 18.18 26.59
CA ALA A 128 -18.89 17.96 27.91
C ALA A 128 -17.92 17.15 28.78
N THR A 129 -18.00 17.30 30.10
CA THR A 129 -17.01 16.74 31.04
C THR A 129 -16.87 15.22 30.87
N GLU A 130 -17.98 14.52 30.67
CA GLU A 130 -18.04 13.07 30.49
C GLU A 130 -17.40 12.57 29.19
N ARG A 131 -17.24 13.45 28.18
CA ARG A 131 -16.67 13.15 26.86
C ARG A 131 -15.18 13.49 26.72
N LYS A 132 -14.60 14.19 27.68
CA LYS A 132 -13.18 14.57 27.63
C LYS A 132 -12.30 13.32 27.60
N GLY A 133 -11.31 13.32 26.70
CA GLY A 133 -10.40 12.20 26.48
C GLY A 133 -11.05 10.95 25.89
N LYS A 134 -12.28 11.07 25.35
CA LYS A 134 -13.04 9.95 24.80
C LYS A 134 -13.55 10.25 23.39
N VAL A 135 -13.77 9.16 22.65
CA VAL A 135 -14.35 9.15 21.30
C VAL A 135 -15.47 8.12 21.25
N GLN A 136 -16.65 8.52 20.76
CA GLN A 136 -17.78 7.61 20.52
C GLN A 136 -17.77 7.13 19.07
N LEU A 137 -17.79 5.81 18.85
CA LEU A 137 -17.95 5.21 17.52
C LEU A 137 -19.33 4.58 17.43
N ILE A 138 -20.11 4.98 16.42
CA ILE A 138 -21.47 4.50 16.18
C ILE A 138 -21.51 3.79 14.82
N ASP A 139 -21.92 2.52 14.82
CA ASP A 139 -22.15 1.76 13.60
C ASP A 139 -23.63 1.83 13.19
N GLY A 140 -23.92 2.73 12.24
CA GLY A 140 -25.23 2.88 11.61
C GLY A 140 -25.31 2.27 10.21
N THR A 141 -24.36 1.41 9.81
CA THR A 141 -24.26 0.92 8.43
C THR A 141 -25.49 0.15 7.94
N ASN A 142 -26.22 -0.48 8.87
CA ASN A 142 -27.44 -1.23 8.57
C ASN A 142 -28.74 -0.41 8.70
N LEU A 143 -28.67 0.82 9.20
CA LEU A 143 -29.83 1.68 9.45
C LEU A 143 -30.34 2.35 8.17
N CYS A 144 -30.84 1.54 7.24
CA CYS A 144 -31.46 2.03 6.01
C CYS A 144 -32.53 1.10 5.45
N GLY A 145 -33.49 1.67 4.72
CA GLY A 145 -34.39 0.97 3.81
C GLY A 145 -34.00 1.18 2.34
N LYS A 146 -34.43 0.28 1.46
CA LYS A 146 -34.24 0.44 0.01
C LYS A 146 -35.17 1.52 -0.53
N MET A 147 -34.65 2.33 -1.44
CA MET A 147 -35.46 3.27 -2.21
C MET A 147 -36.30 2.55 -3.26
N ARG A 148 -37.55 2.98 -3.45
CA ARG A 148 -38.45 2.47 -4.50
C ARG A 148 -37.87 2.65 -5.91
N LYS A 149 -37.16 3.75 -6.15
CA LYS A 149 -36.45 4.06 -7.39
C LYS A 149 -35.06 4.55 -7.02
N SER A 150 -34.02 3.89 -7.54
CA SER A 150 -32.64 4.36 -7.37
C SER A 150 -32.41 5.67 -8.13
N LEU A 151 -31.53 6.51 -7.60
CA LEU A 151 -31.12 7.77 -8.23
C LEU A 151 -29.60 7.75 -8.38
N GLY A 152 -29.12 7.42 -9.59
CA GLY A 152 -27.70 7.13 -9.81
C GLY A 152 -27.25 5.94 -8.96
N SER A 153 -26.18 6.13 -8.18
CA SER A 153 -25.70 5.17 -7.19
C SER A 153 -26.54 5.14 -5.90
N LYS A 154 -27.43 6.11 -5.68
CA LYS A 154 -28.24 6.16 -4.45
C LYS A 154 -29.33 5.09 -4.50
N ARG A 155 -29.28 4.15 -3.56
CA ARG A 155 -30.23 3.02 -3.43
C ARG A 155 -30.81 2.89 -2.05
N ASN A 156 -30.13 3.43 -1.04
CA ASN A 156 -30.52 3.33 0.35
C ASN A 156 -31.02 4.70 0.84
N LEU A 157 -31.98 4.67 1.76
CA LEU A 157 -32.51 5.82 2.46
C LEU A 157 -32.58 5.50 3.96
N MET A 158 -32.05 6.39 4.78
CA MET A 158 -32.17 6.33 6.23
C MET A 158 -33.52 6.94 6.63
N GLY A 159 -34.32 6.22 7.42
CA GLY A 159 -35.62 6.69 7.90
C GLY A 159 -35.49 7.67 9.06
N GLU A 160 -36.60 8.29 9.47
CA GLU A 160 -36.59 9.19 10.63
C GLU A 160 -36.20 8.49 11.92
N ASP A 161 -36.70 7.28 12.15
CA ASP A 161 -36.41 6.53 13.38
C ASP A 161 -34.95 6.06 13.43
N ASP A 162 -34.36 5.78 12.27
CA ASP A 162 -32.92 5.51 12.14
C ASP A 162 -32.08 6.73 12.57
N ILE A 163 -32.46 7.93 12.08
CA ILE A 163 -31.80 9.19 12.44
C ILE A 163 -31.99 9.49 13.93
N LYS A 164 -33.21 9.29 14.47
CA LYS A 164 -33.52 9.48 15.89
C LYS A 164 -32.69 8.56 16.77
N LEU A 165 -32.54 7.28 16.38
CA LEU A 165 -31.70 6.34 17.13
C LEU A 165 -30.25 6.81 17.19
N ILE A 166 -29.64 7.16 16.05
CA ILE A 166 -28.26 7.66 16.01
C ILE A 166 -28.10 8.94 16.83
N THR A 167 -29.01 9.91 16.65
CA THR A 167 -28.92 11.21 17.33
C THR A 167 -29.15 11.11 18.83
N ARG A 168 -30.07 10.26 19.30
CA ARG A 168 -30.27 9.95 20.72
C ARG A 168 -29.03 9.26 21.30
N THR A 169 -28.61 8.16 20.69
CA THR A 169 -27.43 7.38 21.14
C THR A 169 -26.18 8.26 21.21
N PHE A 170 -25.96 9.10 20.19
CA PHE A 170 -24.90 10.08 20.20
C PHE A 170 -25.11 11.11 21.31
N GLY A 171 -26.29 11.73 21.42
CA GLY A 171 -26.55 12.80 22.40
C GLY A 171 -26.43 12.35 23.86
N GLU A 172 -26.98 11.17 24.17
CA GLU A 172 -26.99 10.56 25.51
C GLU A 172 -25.65 9.91 25.88
N PHE A 173 -24.69 9.86 24.95
CA PHE A 173 -23.40 9.20 25.13
C PHE A 173 -23.56 7.72 25.53
N GLU A 174 -24.51 7.04 24.89
CA GLU A 174 -24.95 5.69 25.24
C GLU A 174 -24.01 4.64 24.64
N VAL A 175 -23.66 3.61 25.43
CA VAL A 175 -23.00 2.39 24.96
C VAL A 175 -24.07 1.38 24.61
N VAL A 176 -24.01 0.86 23.39
CA VAL A 176 -24.93 -0.14 22.87
C VAL A 176 -24.08 -1.28 22.32
N ASP A 177 -24.18 -2.46 22.94
CA ASP A 177 -23.59 -3.68 22.37
C ASP A 177 -24.20 -3.98 21.00
N ALA A 178 -23.61 -4.92 20.25
CA ALA A 178 -24.12 -5.26 18.93
C ALA A 178 -25.53 -5.89 19.03
N THR A 179 -26.56 -5.06 18.89
CA THR A 179 -27.97 -5.44 19.02
C THR A 179 -28.59 -5.55 17.64
N SER A 180 -29.42 -6.58 17.42
CA SER A 180 -30.08 -6.77 16.14
C SER A 180 -31.08 -5.65 15.85
N LEU A 181 -31.34 -5.35 14.57
CA LEU A 181 -32.36 -4.37 14.22
C LEU A 181 -33.78 -4.82 14.59
N GLU A 182 -34.01 -6.14 14.69
CA GLU A 182 -35.27 -6.74 15.15
C GLU A 182 -35.54 -6.40 16.62
N ASP A 183 -34.55 -6.62 17.49
CA ASP A 183 -34.65 -6.30 18.92
C ASP A 183 -34.85 -4.79 19.18
N LEU A 184 -34.39 -3.94 18.25
CA LEU A 184 -34.57 -2.49 18.30
C LEU A 184 -35.93 -2.03 17.72
N GLY A 185 -36.76 -2.94 17.22
CA GLY A 185 -38.04 -2.61 16.56
C GLY A 185 -37.85 -1.86 15.23
N LEU A 186 -36.67 -1.98 14.61
CA LEU A 186 -36.28 -1.32 13.36
C LEU A 186 -36.16 -2.33 12.21
N GLU A 187 -36.96 -3.38 12.22
CA GLU A 187 -37.01 -4.39 11.17
C GLU A 187 -37.09 -3.73 9.79
N LYS A 188 -36.14 -4.08 8.93
CA LYS A 188 -36.10 -3.60 7.55
C LYS A 188 -36.63 -4.70 6.64
N ALA A 189 -37.43 -4.30 5.66
CA ALA A 189 -37.96 -5.24 4.67
C ALA A 189 -36.83 -6.10 4.06
N PRO A 190 -37.03 -7.41 3.90
CA PRO A 190 -36.02 -8.31 3.37
C PRO A 190 -35.60 -7.87 1.97
N GLU A 191 -34.31 -8.05 1.63
CA GLU A 191 -33.82 -7.72 0.31
C GLU A 191 -34.46 -8.65 -0.74
N GLN A 192 -35.33 -8.10 -1.59
CA GLN A 192 -35.81 -8.83 -2.76
C GLN A 192 -34.67 -8.94 -3.78
N LYS A 193 -34.04 -10.11 -3.85
CA LYS A 193 -33.08 -10.45 -4.91
C LYS A 193 -33.83 -10.56 -6.24
N SER A 194 -33.28 -9.94 -7.29
CA SER A 194 -33.81 -10.05 -8.65
C SER A 194 -33.76 -11.51 -9.13
N ASN A 195 -34.88 -12.02 -9.64
CA ASN A 195 -34.95 -13.37 -10.24
C ASN A 195 -34.32 -13.45 -11.65
N ARG A 196 -33.68 -12.39 -12.15
CA ARG A 196 -32.94 -12.40 -13.43
C ARG A 196 -31.47 -12.78 -13.18
N GLY A 197 -31.16 -14.07 -13.21
CA GLY A 197 -29.79 -14.60 -13.20
C GLY A 197 -29.70 -16.03 -12.67
N ARG A 198 -28.59 -16.72 -12.98
CA ARG A 198 -28.27 -18.05 -12.43
C ARG A 198 -28.14 -17.95 -10.92
N GLN A 199 -29.12 -18.47 -10.19
CA GLN A 199 -29.10 -18.48 -8.74
C GLN A 199 -27.90 -19.32 -8.25
N SER A 200 -27.11 -18.75 -7.35
CA SER A 200 -26.02 -19.48 -6.71
C SER A 200 -26.62 -20.62 -5.89
N ALA A 201 -26.16 -21.85 -6.11
CA ALA A 201 -26.64 -23.05 -5.41
C ALA A 201 -26.23 -23.09 -3.92
N THR A 202 -25.46 -22.10 -3.45
CA THR A 202 -25.01 -22.00 -2.07
C THR A 202 -25.78 -20.87 -1.39
N ALA A 203 -26.72 -21.22 -0.51
CA ALA A 203 -27.37 -20.26 0.36
C ALA A 203 -26.32 -19.66 1.30
N LYS A 204 -25.86 -18.43 1.02
CA LYS A 204 -25.08 -17.67 2.00
C LYS A 204 -26.04 -17.27 3.12
N THR A 205 -25.80 -17.76 4.32
CA THR A 205 -26.42 -17.23 5.54
C THR A 205 -26.13 -15.73 5.60
N GLU A 206 -27.17 -14.91 5.53
CA GLU A 206 -27.02 -13.46 5.65
C GLU A 206 -26.63 -13.11 7.09
N ALA A 207 -25.61 -12.27 7.24
CA ALA A 207 -25.17 -11.82 8.55
C ALA A 207 -26.30 -11.00 9.21
N VAL A 208 -26.48 -11.20 10.52
CA VAL A 208 -27.46 -10.45 11.31
C VAL A 208 -27.12 -8.96 11.23
N LYS A 209 -28.10 -8.16 10.79
CA LYS A 209 -27.97 -6.70 10.75
C LYS A 209 -28.08 -6.15 12.16
N THR A 210 -27.07 -5.41 12.57
CA THR A 210 -26.96 -4.87 13.93
C THR A 210 -26.72 -3.36 13.93
N PHE A 211 -26.94 -2.76 15.10
CA PHE A 211 -26.53 -1.42 15.48
C PHE A 211 -25.67 -1.50 16.73
N ALA A 212 -24.63 -0.66 16.82
CA ALA A 212 -23.75 -0.62 17.98
C ALA A 212 -23.22 0.80 18.23
N SER A 213 -22.94 1.10 19.49
CA SER A 213 -22.26 2.32 19.92
C SER A 213 -21.24 1.98 20.99
N LYS A 214 -19.98 2.34 20.76
CA LYS A 214 -18.88 2.09 21.69
C LYS A 214 -18.14 3.36 22.00
N ILE A 215 -17.64 3.45 23.23
CA ILE A 215 -16.86 4.60 23.71
C ILE A 215 -15.45 4.11 23.99
N PHE A 216 -14.47 4.79 23.42
CA PHE A 216 -13.06 4.50 23.55
C PHE A 216 -12.34 5.67 24.20
N ASN A 217 -11.25 5.38 24.89
CA ASN A 217 -10.32 6.43 25.30
C ASN A 217 -9.55 6.91 24.05
N SER A 218 -9.24 8.20 23.97
CA SER A 218 -8.46 8.74 22.85
C SER A 218 -7.09 8.04 22.68
N THR A 219 -6.54 7.50 23.77
CA THR A 219 -5.29 6.73 23.78
C THR A 219 -5.39 5.37 23.11
N ASP A 220 -6.59 4.80 22.97
CA ASP A 220 -6.80 3.47 22.38
C ASP A 220 -6.54 3.46 20.86
N PHE A 221 -6.50 4.63 20.24
CA PHE A 221 -6.24 4.81 18.80
C PHE A 221 -4.75 4.96 18.46
N GLY A 222 -3.88 5.09 19.46
CA GLY A 222 -2.43 5.21 19.26
C GLY A 222 -1.78 3.87 18.90
N TYR A 223 -0.81 3.88 18.00
CA TYR A 223 0.07 2.74 17.75
C TYR A 223 1.52 3.18 17.60
N ARG A 224 2.47 2.31 17.96
CA ARG A 224 3.90 2.54 17.79
C ARG A 224 4.44 1.56 16.77
N ARG A 225 5.18 2.08 15.78
CA ARG A 225 5.91 1.24 14.83
C ARG A 225 7.37 1.14 15.26
N LEU A 226 7.80 -0.07 15.62
CA LEU A 226 9.21 -0.41 15.82
C LEU A 226 9.70 -1.13 14.57
N THR A 227 10.66 -0.54 13.85
CA THR A 227 11.29 -1.20 12.70
C THR A 227 12.55 -1.90 13.18
N ILE A 228 12.54 -3.23 13.07
CA ILE A 228 13.70 -4.08 13.40
C ILE A 228 14.36 -4.44 12.07
N GLU A 229 15.50 -3.81 11.78
CA GLU A 229 16.31 -4.20 10.63
C GLU A 229 17.03 -5.51 10.94
N ARG A 230 16.84 -6.52 10.09
CA ARG A 230 17.56 -7.78 10.17
C ARG A 230 18.66 -7.75 9.12
N PRO A 231 19.92 -8.10 9.45
CA PRO A 231 20.96 -8.22 8.44
C PRO A 231 20.57 -9.31 7.42
N LEU A 232 20.81 -9.05 6.14
CA LEU A 232 20.61 -10.06 5.09
C LEU A 232 21.57 -11.23 5.35
N ARG A 233 21.02 -12.42 5.54
CA ARG A 233 21.79 -13.67 5.71
C ARG A 233 22.14 -14.29 4.36
N LEU A 234 22.89 -13.53 3.57
CA LEU A 234 23.45 -14.00 2.30
C LEU A 234 24.97 -14.07 2.43
N SER A 235 25.54 -15.16 1.96
CA SER A 235 26.95 -15.22 1.62
C SER A 235 27.12 -14.80 0.16
N ALA A 236 28.22 -14.11 -0.15
CA ALA A 236 28.55 -13.70 -1.50
C ALA A 236 29.97 -14.10 -1.86
N GLN A 237 30.15 -14.60 -3.08
CA GLN A 237 31.46 -14.90 -3.66
C GLN A 237 31.37 -14.85 -5.18
N VAL A 238 32.25 -14.05 -5.81
CA VAL A 238 32.31 -13.94 -7.27
C VAL A 238 33.31 -14.99 -7.80
N THR A 239 32.92 -16.26 -7.84
CA THR A 239 33.77 -17.34 -8.40
C THR A 239 33.63 -17.43 -9.92
N ASP A 240 34.53 -18.17 -10.58
CA ASP A 240 34.46 -18.38 -12.03
C ASP A 240 33.21 -19.18 -12.42
N GLU A 241 32.81 -20.14 -11.57
CA GLU A 241 31.59 -20.92 -11.75
C GLU A 241 30.35 -20.04 -11.65
N ALA A 242 30.32 -19.12 -10.67
CA ALA A 242 29.23 -18.16 -10.51
C ALA A 242 29.12 -17.25 -11.76
N ILE A 243 30.24 -16.75 -12.27
CA ILE A 243 30.28 -15.95 -13.50
C ILE A 243 29.81 -16.77 -14.70
N ALA A 244 30.23 -18.03 -14.83
CA ALA A 244 29.84 -18.89 -15.94
C ALA A 244 28.31 -19.10 -16.03
N THR A 245 27.60 -19.05 -14.90
CA THR A 245 26.13 -19.14 -14.91
C THR A 245 25.45 -17.95 -15.59
N LEU A 246 26.12 -16.79 -15.66
CA LEU A 246 25.62 -15.59 -16.36
C LEU A 246 25.64 -15.72 -17.89
N ARG A 247 26.18 -16.82 -18.42
CA ARG A 247 26.06 -17.17 -19.84
C ARG A 247 24.61 -17.32 -20.28
N PHE A 248 23.74 -17.65 -19.35
CA PHE A 248 22.36 -18.00 -19.61
C PHE A 248 21.43 -16.99 -18.94
N ALA A 249 20.41 -16.56 -19.68
CA ALA A 249 19.42 -15.62 -19.18
C ALA A 249 18.57 -16.25 -18.07
N THR A 250 17.93 -15.43 -17.23
CA THR A 250 17.07 -15.92 -16.16
C THR A 250 15.89 -16.76 -16.68
N LYS A 251 15.26 -17.54 -15.78
CA LYS A 251 14.04 -18.29 -16.10
C LYS A 251 13.00 -17.43 -16.82
N PRO A 252 12.32 -17.96 -17.85
CA PRO A 252 12.30 -19.37 -18.24
C PRO A 252 13.35 -19.78 -19.28
N LEU A 253 14.24 -18.89 -19.71
CA LEU A 253 15.15 -19.15 -20.85
C LEU A 253 16.43 -19.91 -20.47
N ASN A 254 16.80 -19.94 -19.18
CA ASN A 254 18.03 -20.54 -18.67
C ASN A 254 18.29 -21.97 -19.17
N ALA A 255 17.42 -22.93 -18.84
CA ALA A 255 17.60 -24.33 -19.21
C ALA A 255 17.60 -24.57 -20.75
N PRO A 256 16.71 -23.94 -21.53
CA PRO A 256 16.80 -23.99 -22.99
C PRO A 256 18.13 -23.46 -23.54
N MET A 257 18.66 -22.35 -22.99
CA MET A 257 19.95 -21.82 -23.42
C MET A 257 21.10 -22.77 -23.04
N GLU A 258 21.07 -23.39 -21.87
CA GLU A 258 22.05 -24.43 -21.48
C GLU A 258 22.07 -25.56 -22.50
N ARG A 259 20.90 -26.12 -22.82
CA ARG A 259 20.76 -27.22 -23.78
C ARG A 259 21.25 -26.85 -25.18
N LEU A 260 20.90 -25.66 -25.68
CA LEU A 260 21.35 -25.18 -26.99
C LEU A 260 22.85 -24.90 -27.03
N TYR A 261 23.41 -24.40 -25.93
CA TYR A 261 24.85 -24.17 -25.82
C TYR A 261 25.62 -25.50 -25.85
N GLU A 262 25.15 -26.51 -25.13
CA GLU A 262 25.76 -27.86 -25.17
C GLU A 262 25.77 -28.44 -26.59
N GLU A 263 24.72 -28.22 -27.38
CA GLU A 263 24.63 -28.74 -28.75
C GLU A 263 25.48 -27.97 -29.76
N PHE A 264 25.44 -26.64 -29.72
CA PHE A 264 25.89 -25.81 -30.83
C PHE A 264 27.14 -24.97 -30.53
N SER A 265 27.60 -24.92 -29.27
CA SER A 265 28.71 -24.03 -28.89
C SER A 265 30.03 -24.31 -29.60
N GLU A 266 30.29 -25.55 -30.03
CA GLU A 266 31.51 -25.90 -30.77
C GLU A 266 31.61 -25.19 -32.14
N GLN A 267 30.47 -24.80 -32.71
CA GLN A 267 30.39 -24.11 -34.00
C GLN A 267 30.54 -22.58 -33.86
N TRP A 268 30.46 -22.07 -32.62
CA TRP A 268 30.53 -20.65 -32.34
C TRP A 268 31.96 -20.17 -32.13
N GLN A 269 32.28 -19.10 -32.83
CA GLN A 269 33.47 -18.28 -32.76
C GLN A 269 33.10 -16.89 -32.24
N ASN A 270 34.09 -15.98 -32.18
CA ASN A 270 33.89 -14.66 -31.60
C ASN A 270 32.88 -13.80 -32.37
N ASP A 271 32.83 -13.96 -33.70
CA ASP A 271 32.06 -13.17 -34.66
C ASP A 271 30.65 -13.71 -34.96
N ASN A 272 30.40 -15.01 -34.72
CA ASN A 272 29.08 -15.65 -34.90
C ASN A 272 28.47 -16.21 -33.59
N TYR A 273 28.93 -15.73 -32.43
CA TYR A 273 28.47 -16.24 -31.13
C TYR A 273 26.96 -16.08 -30.94
N GLY A 274 26.26 -17.20 -30.73
CA GLY A 274 24.80 -17.21 -30.57
C GLY A 274 24.05 -16.96 -31.87
N ASP A 275 24.71 -17.04 -33.03
CA ASP A 275 24.06 -17.01 -34.32
C ASP A 275 23.46 -18.38 -34.65
N PHE A 276 22.16 -18.40 -34.88
CA PHE A 276 21.40 -19.59 -35.23
C PHE A 276 20.97 -19.61 -36.70
N THR A 277 21.37 -18.63 -37.52
CA THR A 277 20.85 -18.46 -38.89
C THR A 277 20.95 -19.73 -39.73
N ASP A 278 22.06 -20.46 -39.65
CA ASP A 278 22.30 -21.68 -40.43
C ASP A 278 21.73 -22.96 -39.76
N ILE A 279 21.42 -22.91 -38.46
CA ILE A 279 21.00 -24.04 -37.62
C ILE A 279 19.60 -23.85 -37.01
N GLU A 280 18.84 -22.86 -37.48
CA GLU A 280 17.59 -22.44 -36.84
C GLU A 280 16.55 -23.57 -36.82
N VAL A 281 16.50 -24.36 -37.89
CA VAL A 281 15.56 -25.48 -38.03
C VAL A 281 15.83 -26.57 -36.97
N GLU A 282 17.10 -26.91 -36.78
CA GLU A 282 17.54 -27.93 -35.82
C GLU A 282 17.34 -27.44 -34.38
N ALA A 283 17.76 -26.20 -34.09
CA ALA A 283 17.57 -25.58 -32.79
C ALA A 283 16.08 -25.48 -32.41
N ARG A 284 15.21 -25.10 -33.36
CA ARG A 284 13.75 -25.10 -33.14
C ARG A 284 13.20 -26.50 -32.85
N ALA A 285 13.73 -27.53 -33.50
CA ALA A 285 13.30 -28.90 -33.27
C ALA A 285 13.63 -29.35 -31.84
N ILE A 286 14.85 -29.07 -31.36
CA ILE A 286 15.28 -29.35 -29.97
C ILE A 286 14.39 -28.61 -28.98
N ILE A 287 14.20 -27.30 -29.16
CA ILE A 287 13.38 -26.48 -28.24
C ILE A 287 11.95 -27.03 -28.15
N LYS A 288 11.32 -27.39 -29.26
CA LYS A 288 9.95 -27.90 -29.28
C LYS A 288 9.83 -29.31 -28.69
N ALA A 289 10.88 -30.13 -28.79
CA ALA A 289 10.90 -31.47 -28.24
C ALA A 289 11.11 -31.48 -26.72
N GLU A 290 12.03 -30.67 -26.21
CA GLU A 290 12.45 -30.69 -24.80
C GLU A 290 11.75 -29.62 -23.93
N PHE A 291 11.26 -28.53 -24.54
CA PHE A 291 10.68 -27.37 -23.83
C PHE A 291 9.34 -26.95 -24.46
N ALA A 292 8.41 -27.90 -24.57
CA ALA A 292 7.10 -27.70 -25.20
C ALA A 292 6.22 -26.62 -24.54
N GLU A 293 6.54 -26.20 -23.31
CA GLU A 293 5.87 -25.12 -22.58
C GLU A 293 6.25 -23.71 -23.05
N LEU A 294 7.31 -23.56 -23.84
CA LEU A 294 7.76 -22.26 -24.33
C LEU A 294 6.82 -21.72 -25.43
N LYS A 295 6.47 -20.44 -25.31
CA LYS A 295 5.69 -19.71 -26.31
C LYS A 295 6.58 -19.34 -27.49
N GLU A 296 5.99 -19.24 -28.69
CA GLU A 296 6.71 -18.86 -29.91
C GLU A 296 7.55 -17.58 -29.77
N LYS A 297 7.08 -16.60 -28.98
CA LYS A 297 7.87 -15.40 -28.65
C LYS A 297 9.20 -15.76 -27.96
N GLN A 298 9.16 -16.66 -26.98
CA GLN A 298 10.34 -17.07 -26.21
C GLN A 298 11.31 -17.89 -27.07
N ILE A 299 10.77 -18.71 -27.98
CA ILE A 299 11.57 -19.45 -28.98
C ILE A 299 12.31 -18.46 -29.89
N LYS A 300 11.62 -17.43 -30.39
CA LYS A 300 12.26 -16.36 -31.18
C LYS A 300 13.33 -15.61 -30.38
N ASP A 301 13.07 -15.30 -29.11
CA ASP A 301 14.05 -14.64 -28.24
C ASP A 301 15.30 -15.54 -28.02
N LEU A 302 15.14 -16.86 -27.91
CA LEU A 302 16.24 -17.83 -27.77
C LEU A 302 17.13 -17.93 -29.02
N LEU A 303 16.56 -17.72 -30.20
CA LEU A 303 17.26 -17.81 -31.48
C LEU A 303 17.80 -16.45 -31.96
N ASP A 304 17.51 -15.37 -31.21
CA ASP A 304 18.07 -14.04 -31.46
C ASP A 304 19.46 -13.92 -30.83
N SER A 305 20.49 -13.76 -31.67
CA SER A 305 21.89 -13.62 -31.24
C SER A 305 22.10 -12.45 -30.27
N LYS A 306 21.24 -11.43 -30.28
CA LYS A 306 21.31 -10.31 -29.32
C LYS A 306 21.16 -10.77 -27.87
N LEU A 307 20.36 -11.81 -27.61
CA LEU A 307 20.21 -12.36 -26.26
C LEU A 307 21.54 -12.95 -25.77
N TRP A 308 22.18 -13.77 -26.60
CA TRP A 308 23.44 -14.43 -26.30
C TRP A 308 24.60 -13.45 -26.15
N LEU A 309 24.68 -12.45 -27.02
CA LEU A 309 25.65 -11.36 -26.94
C LEU A 309 25.45 -10.52 -25.67
N ALA A 310 24.21 -10.28 -25.24
CA ALA A 310 23.92 -9.59 -23.99
C ALA A 310 24.38 -10.39 -22.76
N GLN A 311 24.17 -11.71 -22.74
CA GLN A 311 24.67 -12.58 -21.67
C GLN A 311 26.21 -12.65 -21.66
N ARG A 312 26.85 -12.74 -22.84
CA ARG A 312 28.32 -12.68 -22.97
C ARG A 312 28.86 -11.36 -22.42
N ALA A 313 28.24 -10.23 -22.78
CA ALA A 313 28.63 -8.92 -22.26
C ALA A 313 28.46 -8.82 -20.73
N LEU A 314 27.43 -9.45 -20.15
CA LEU A 314 27.26 -9.50 -18.70
C LEU A 314 28.36 -10.34 -18.03
N MET A 315 28.75 -11.47 -18.61
CA MET A 315 29.90 -12.25 -18.14
C MET A 315 31.20 -11.45 -18.18
N ASP A 316 31.47 -10.73 -19.27
CA ASP A 316 32.67 -9.91 -19.42
C ASP A 316 32.73 -8.81 -18.34
N LYS A 317 31.59 -8.14 -18.10
CA LYS A 317 31.44 -7.17 -17.01
C LYS A 317 31.68 -7.82 -15.64
N ALA A 318 31.14 -9.00 -15.40
CA ALA A 318 31.33 -9.75 -14.16
C ALA A 318 32.81 -10.14 -13.94
N GLN A 319 33.53 -10.52 -15.00
CA GLN A 319 34.95 -10.82 -14.96
C GLN A 319 35.81 -9.58 -14.63
N GLN A 320 35.45 -8.42 -15.18
CA GLN A 320 36.09 -7.14 -14.83
C GLN A 320 35.85 -6.78 -13.36
N ILE A 321 34.63 -6.99 -12.85
CA ILE A 321 34.29 -6.78 -11.44
C ILE A 321 35.06 -7.74 -10.52
N GLN A 322 35.14 -9.03 -10.88
CA GLN A 322 35.92 -10.03 -10.14
C GLN A 322 37.40 -9.64 -10.04
N THR A 323 37.97 -9.17 -11.15
CA THR A 323 39.35 -8.68 -11.20
C THR A 323 39.56 -7.48 -10.27
N ALA A 324 38.61 -6.53 -10.24
CA ALA A 324 38.66 -5.37 -9.35
C ALA A 324 38.42 -5.70 -7.87
N LEU A 325 37.71 -6.79 -7.57
CA LEU A 325 37.55 -7.31 -6.21
C LEU A 325 38.85 -7.91 -5.68
N GLY A 326 39.61 -8.61 -6.51
CA GLY A 326 40.87 -9.26 -6.11
C GLY A 326 40.69 -10.17 -4.90
N ALA A 327 41.60 -10.07 -3.93
CA ALA A 327 41.60 -10.86 -2.70
C ALA A 327 40.66 -10.34 -1.58
N LYS A 328 39.75 -9.40 -1.88
CA LYS A 328 38.79 -8.88 -0.89
C LYS A 328 37.74 -9.93 -0.53
N ALA A 329 37.09 -9.75 0.62
CA ALA A 329 35.95 -10.58 1.00
C ALA A 329 34.80 -10.45 -0.02
N GLY A 330 34.31 -11.58 -0.52
CA GLY A 330 33.37 -11.70 -1.63
C GLY A 330 34.02 -11.70 -3.02
N GLY A 331 35.35 -11.59 -3.12
CA GLY A 331 36.10 -11.80 -4.35
C GLY A 331 36.22 -13.28 -4.73
N LYS A 332 37.10 -13.59 -5.69
CA LYS A 332 37.25 -14.95 -6.23
C LYS A 332 37.63 -15.98 -5.16
N GLU A 333 38.59 -15.63 -4.30
CA GLU A 333 39.22 -16.58 -3.38
C GLU A 333 38.58 -16.62 -1.98
N ARG A 334 37.79 -15.60 -1.62
CA ARG A 334 37.29 -15.43 -0.25
C ARG A 334 35.80 -15.13 -0.24
N VAL A 335 35.00 -15.98 0.39
CA VAL A 335 33.58 -15.72 0.65
C VAL A 335 33.38 -14.56 1.64
N SER A 336 32.35 -13.74 1.41
CA SER A 336 31.83 -12.82 2.42
C SER A 336 30.55 -13.40 3.02
N ASN A 337 30.45 -13.45 4.35
CA ASN A 337 29.22 -13.84 5.07
C ASN A 337 28.41 -12.64 5.57
N ASP A 338 28.95 -11.42 5.39
CA ASP A 338 28.23 -10.17 5.63
C ASP A 338 27.90 -9.54 4.27
N PHE A 339 26.64 -9.64 3.89
CA PHE A 339 26.18 -9.10 2.61
C PHE A 339 26.17 -7.57 2.60
N ASN A 340 25.93 -6.93 3.74
CA ASN A 340 25.89 -5.47 3.82
C ASN A 340 27.30 -4.89 3.63
N GLU A 341 28.31 -5.49 4.26
CA GLU A 341 29.72 -5.12 4.05
C GLU A 341 30.16 -5.45 2.61
N PHE A 342 29.74 -6.60 2.09
CA PHE A 342 30.02 -6.97 0.71
C PHE A 342 29.44 -5.96 -0.30
N GLN A 343 28.23 -5.43 -0.08
CA GLN A 343 27.64 -4.43 -0.96
C GLN A 343 28.49 -3.16 -1.08
N LEU A 344 29.10 -2.71 0.02
CA LEU A 344 30.03 -1.58 0.00
C LEU A 344 31.29 -1.91 -0.81
N THR A 345 31.84 -3.10 -0.60
CA THR A 345 33.02 -3.61 -1.30
C THR A 345 32.76 -3.74 -2.81
N LEU A 346 31.62 -4.32 -3.18
CA LEU A 346 31.17 -4.50 -4.56
C LEU A 346 30.97 -3.15 -5.26
N LYS A 347 30.32 -2.19 -4.59
CA LYS A 347 30.15 -0.83 -5.14
C LYS A 347 31.49 -0.16 -5.44
N GLY A 348 32.48 -0.36 -4.58
CA GLY A 348 33.86 0.07 -4.81
C GLY A 348 34.48 -0.61 -6.04
N ALA A 349 34.35 -1.93 -6.14
CA ALA A 349 34.90 -2.71 -7.26
C ALA A 349 34.26 -2.36 -8.61
N ILE A 350 32.93 -2.19 -8.67
CA ILE A 350 32.22 -1.74 -9.88
C ILE A 350 32.77 -0.39 -10.37
N LYS A 351 32.99 0.55 -9.43
CA LYS A 351 33.57 1.86 -9.75
C LYS A 351 35.01 1.73 -10.27
N THR A 352 35.83 0.90 -9.64
CA THR A 352 37.21 0.65 -10.06
C THR A 352 37.28 -0.03 -11.43
N ALA A 353 36.38 -0.98 -11.72
CA ALA A 353 36.29 -1.66 -13.00
C ALA A 353 35.77 -0.77 -14.14
N GLY A 354 35.18 0.40 -13.83
CA GLY A 354 34.56 1.25 -14.83
C GLY A 354 33.30 0.64 -15.47
N VAL A 355 32.70 -0.36 -14.81
CA VAL A 355 31.56 -1.11 -15.33
C VAL A 355 30.25 -0.44 -14.94
N LYS A 356 29.27 -0.47 -15.85
CA LYS A 356 27.88 -0.08 -15.57
C LYS A 356 26.96 -1.29 -15.75
N LEU A 357 26.26 -1.63 -14.67
CA LEU A 357 25.20 -2.63 -14.66
C LEU A 357 23.85 -1.91 -14.60
N ASP A 358 22.93 -2.26 -15.49
CA ASP A 358 21.54 -1.84 -15.36
C ASP A 358 20.81 -2.60 -14.22
N THR A 359 19.55 -2.27 -13.96
CA THR A 359 18.78 -2.88 -12.86
C THR A 359 18.59 -4.40 -13.04
N LYS A 360 18.42 -4.88 -14.27
CA LYS A 360 18.24 -6.31 -14.57
C LYS A 360 19.58 -7.05 -14.48
N GLU A 361 20.62 -6.49 -15.08
CA GLU A 361 22.00 -7.01 -15.02
C GLU A 361 22.47 -7.13 -13.57
N ASN A 362 22.28 -6.08 -12.76
CA ASN A 362 22.67 -6.09 -11.35
C ASN A 362 21.92 -7.15 -10.56
N LYS A 363 20.62 -7.33 -10.82
CA LYS A 363 19.85 -8.38 -10.15
C LYS A 363 20.38 -9.77 -10.52
N GLN A 364 20.56 -10.06 -11.80
CA GLN A 364 21.05 -11.35 -12.28
C GLN A 364 22.46 -11.64 -11.76
N PHE A 365 23.35 -10.64 -11.77
CA PHE A 365 24.69 -10.74 -11.22
C PHE A 365 24.68 -11.08 -9.72
N ILE A 366 23.90 -10.34 -8.92
CA ILE A 366 23.76 -10.62 -7.48
C ILE A 366 23.19 -12.01 -7.22
N ASP A 367 22.18 -12.42 -7.98
CA ASP A 367 21.56 -13.75 -7.83
C ASP A 367 22.57 -14.88 -8.15
N ALA A 368 23.48 -14.67 -9.10
CA ALA A 368 24.50 -15.65 -9.46
C ALA A 368 25.61 -15.82 -8.40
N ILE A 369 25.98 -14.74 -7.70
CA ILE A 369 27.12 -14.74 -6.77
C ILE A 369 26.71 -14.93 -5.30
N THR A 370 25.41 -15.00 -5.01
CA THR A 370 24.90 -15.09 -3.63
C THR A 370 24.27 -16.44 -3.31
N THR A 371 24.47 -16.87 -2.07
CA THR A 371 23.87 -18.09 -1.52
C THR A 371 23.20 -17.78 -0.18
N LYS A 372 22.06 -18.40 0.09
CA LYS A 372 21.39 -18.25 1.40
C LYS A 372 22.17 -19.01 2.45
N ILE A 373 22.53 -18.32 3.53
CA ILE A 373 23.09 -18.97 4.71
C ILE A 373 21.94 -19.71 5.38
N LEU A 374 21.83 -21.02 5.12
CA LEU A 374 20.93 -21.89 5.87
C LEU A 374 21.36 -21.85 7.34
N PRO A 375 20.43 -21.73 8.29
CA PRO A 375 20.79 -21.85 9.69
C PRO A 375 21.42 -23.24 9.88
N LEU A 376 22.64 -23.28 10.42
CA LEU A 376 23.07 -24.44 11.19
C LEU A 376 21.93 -24.72 12.16
N ASN A 377 21.30 -25.89 12.05
CA ASN A 377 20.32 -26.37 13.02
C ASN A 377 20.96 -26.24 14.40
N ARG A 378 20.62 -25.17 15.12
CA ARG A 378 20.97 -25.03 16.53
C ARG A 378 19.89 -25.80 17.28
N TRP A 379 20.33 -26.91 17.87
CA TRP A 379 19.63 -27.72 18.84
C TRP A 379 19.07 -26.88 19.99
#